data_AF-A0A1H1ML66-F1
#
_entry.id   AF-A0A1H1ML66-F1
#
_cell.length_a   1.000
_cell.length_b   1.000
_cell.length_c   1.000
_cell.angle_alpha   90.00
_cell.angle_beta   90.00
_cell.angle_gamma   90.00
#
_symmetry.space_group_name_H-M   'P 1'
#
loop_
_entity.id
_entity.type
_entity.pdbx_description
1 polymer ?
#
loop_
_entity_poly.entity_id
_entity_poly.type
_entity_poly.pdbx_seq_one_letter_code
_entity_poly.pdbx_strand_id
1 'polypeptide(L)'
;MEANNVQQERYLRAQKKVKAIKGFYTHLTIYCIVIPIIIYVNLTFEPHFHWFWFSTLGWGTGLFFHWLGVFGFNLLGFGKDWEDKKIKEFMNENK
;
A
#
# COMPACT_ATOMS: atom_id res chain seq x y z
N MET A 1 27.49 22.01 -1.91
CA MET A 1 26.80 21.13 -2.89
C MET A 1 26.16 19.92 -2.22
N GLU A 2 26.81 19.27 -1.25
CA GLU A 2 26.26 18.09 -0.55
C GLU A 2 24.93 18.33 0.19
N ALA A 3 24.78 19.48 0.87
CA ALA A 3 23.54 19.80 1.57
C ALA A 3 22.31 19.89 0.63
N ASN A 4 22.49 20.40 -0.59
CA ASN A 4 21.41 20.48 -1.59
C ASN A 4 21.01 19.09 -2.08
N ASN A 5 21.96 18.19 -2.30
CA ASN A 5 21.69 16.81 -2.72
C ASN A 5 20.88 16.04 -1.66
N VAL A 6 21.23 16.20 -0.37
CA VAL A 6 20.50 15.56 0.73
C VAL A 6 19.06 16.09 0.85
N GLN A 7 18.85 17.40 0.68
CA GLN A 7 17.49 17.97 0.70
C GLN A 7 16.65 17.50 -0.49
N GLN A 8 17.25 17.41 -1.68
CA GLN A 8 16.57 16.95 -2.88
C GLN A 8 16.18 15.46 -2.79
N GLU A 9 17.04 14.61 -2.21
CA GLU A 9 16.68 13.21 -1.91
C GLU A 9 15.52 13.09 -0.93
N ARG A 10 15.54 13.87 0.17
CA ARG A 10 14.45 13.88 1.17
C ARG A 10 13.12 14.29 0.53
N TYR A 11 13.15 15.33 -0.31
CA TYR A 11 11.98 15.80 -1.03
C TYR A 11 11.43 14.74 -2.00
N LEU A 12 12.29 14.13 -2.82
CA LEU A 12 11.90 13.06 -3.75
C LEU A 12 11.29 11.86 -3.01
N ARG A 13 11.84 11.49 -1.86
CA ARG A 13 11.30 10.41 -1.01
C ARG A 13 9.93 10.77 -0.46
N ALA A 14 9.75 11.98 0.06
CA ALA A 14 8.45 12.45 0.55
C ALA A 14 7.41 12.45 -0.58
N GLN A 15 7.78 12.92 -1.78
CA GLN A 15 6.91 12.92 -2.95
C GLN A 15 6.49 11.50 -3.37
N LYS A 16 7.43 10.54 -3.39
CA LYS A 16 7.13 9.13 -3.68
C LYS A 16 6.12 8.55 -2.67
N LYS A 17 6.30 8.81 -1.37
CA LYS A 17 5.36 8.38 -0.32
C LYS A 17 3.96 8.97 -0.54
N VAL A 18 3.85 10.27 -0.79
CA VAL A 18 2.57 10.93 -1.05
C VAL A 18 1.89 10.35 -2.30
N LYS A 19 2.65 10.09 -3.36
CA LYS A 19 2.12 9.47 -4.59
C LYS A 19 1.58 8.07 -4.33
N ALA A 20 2.29 7.25 -3.55
CA ALA A 20 1.86 5.91 -3.18
C ALA A 20 0.59 5.92 -2.32
N ILE A 21 0.52 6.82 -1.33
CA ILE A 21 -0.67 7.02 -0.50
C ILE A 21 -1.87 7.43 -1.36
N LYS A 22 -1.70 8.42 -2.24
CA LYS A 22 -2.76 8.84 -3.18
C LYS A 22 -3.22 7.67 -4.06
N GLY A 23 -2.28 6.90 -4.62
CA GLY A 23 -2.60 5.73 -5.43
C GLY A 23 -3.45 4.70 -4.67
N PHE A 24 -3.09 4.40 -3.42
CA PHE A 24 -3.87 3.52 -2.57
C PHE A 24 -5.30 4.03 -2.36
N TYR A 25 -5.47 5.31 -2.01
CA TYR A 25 -6.82 5.88 -1.80
C TYR A 25 -7.68 5.85 -3.07
N THR A 26 -7.07 6.03 -4.24
CA THR A 26 -7.80 5.88 -5.52
C THR A 26 -8.33 4.46 -5.68
N HIS A 27 -7.49 3.44 -5.48
CA HIS A 27 -7.92 2.05 -5.58
C HIS A 27 -8.96 1.67 -4.52
N LEU A 28 -8.79 2.14 -3.28
CA LEU A 28 -9.76 1.94 -2.20
C LEU A 28 -11.12 2.57 -2.54
N THR A 29 -11.12 3.80 -3.05
CA THR A 29 -12.36 4.48 -3.43
C THR A 29 -13.08 3.73 -4.54
N ILE A 30 -12.36 3.30 -5.58
CA ILE A 30 -12.93 2.49 -6.67
C ILE A 30 -13.50 1.18 -6.11
N TYR A 31 -12.77 0.50 -5.23
CA TYR A 31 -13.23 -0.74 -4.60
C TYR A 31 -14.54 -0.53 -3.81
N CYS A 32 -14.61 0.53 -3.00
CA CYS A 32 -15.81 0.86 -2.22
C CYS A 32 -17.03 1.24 -3.08
N ILE A 33 -16.83 1.70 -4.32
CA ILE A 33 -17.93 2.01 -5.25
C ILE A 33 -18.34 0.76 -6.04
N VAL A 34 -17.37 0.01 -6.57
CA VAL A 34 -17.62 -1.13 -7.47
C VAL A 34 -18.19 -2.34 -6.72
N ILE A 35 -17.70 -2.64 -5.51
CA ILE A 35 -18.15 -3.80 -4.75
C ILE A 35 -19.66 -3.75 -4.41
N PRO A 36 -20.22 -2.64 -3.89
CA PRO A 36 -21.66 -2.54 -3.68
C PRO A 36 -22.48 -2.72 -4.95
N ILE A 37 -22.01 -2.22 -6.10
CA ILE A 37 -22.67 -2.40 -7.39
C ILE A 37 -22.69 -3.88 -7.77
N ILE A 38 -21.56 -4.59 -7.62
CA ILE A 38 -21.47 -6.04 -7.89
C ILE A 38 -22.40 -6.82 -6.97
N ILE A 39 -22.42 -6.49 -5.66
CA ILE A 39 -23.31 -7.13 -4.69
C ILE A 39 -24.76 -6.91 -5.09
N TYR A 40 -25.14 -5.66 -5.42
CA TYR A 40 -26.49 -5.32 -5.85
C TYR A 40 -26.92 -6.11 -7.10
N VAL A 41 -26.06 -6.16 -8.12
CA VAL A 41 -26.31 -6.92 -9.35
C VAL A 41 -26.47 -8.40 -9.04
N ASN A 42 -25.56 -8.98 -8.25
CA ASN A 42 -25.63 -10.40 -7.94
C ASN A 42 -26.91 -10.76 -7.18
N LEU A 43 -27.29 -9.99 -6.15
CA LEU A 43 -28.50 -10.24 -5.39
C LEU A 43 -29.78 -9.99 -6.20
N THR A 44 -29.73 -9.12 -7.22
CA THR A 44 -30.88 -8.84 -8.09
C THR A 44 -31.11 -9.94 -9.12
N PHE A 45 -30.04 -10.40 -9.78
CA PHE A 45 -30.15 -11.33 -10.92
C PHE A 45 -29.97 -12.80 -10.55
N GLU A 46 -29.17 -13.10 -9.50
CA GLU A 46 -28.84 -14.47 -9.09
C GLU A 46 -28.77 -14.56 -7.55
N PRO A 47 -29.90 -14.40 -6.84
CA PRO A 47 -29.92 -14.35 -5.38
C PRO A 47 -29.53 -15.68 -4.71
N HIS A 48 -29.58 -16.79 -5.44
CA HIS A 48 -29.26 -18.12 -4.90
C HIS A 48 -27.76 -18.41 -4.92
N PHE A 49 -26.97 -17.70 -5.72
CA PHE A 49 -25.53 -17.91 -5.84
C PHE A 49 -24.75 -16.61 -5.67
N HIS A 50 -24.12 -16.45 -4.52
CA HIS A 50 -23.39 -15.25 -4.11
C HIS A 50 -21.97 -15.20 -4.71
N TRP A 51 -21.85 -15.14 -6.04
CA TRP A 51 -20.56 -15.04 -6.70
C TRP A 51 -19.79 -13.75 -6.39
N PHE A 52 -20.46 -12.72 -5.86
CA PHE A 52 -19.79 -11.49 -5.44
C PHE A 52 -18.62 -11.76 -4.49
N TRP A 53 -18.68 -12.81 -3.65
CA TRP A 53 -17.60 -13.18 -2.71
C TRP A 53 -16.24 -13.34 -3.40
N PHE A 54 -16.20 -13.92 -4.60
CA PHE A 54 -14.96 -14.09 -5.35
C PHE A 54 -14.37 -12.74 -5.76
N SER A 55 -15.21 -11.79 -6.20
CA SER A 55 -14.79 -10.43 -6.52
C SER A 55 -14.34 -9.67 -5.28
N THR A 56 -15.10 -9.72 -4.19
CA THR A 56 -14.79 -9.01 -2.94
C THR A 56 -13.48 -9.48 -2.33
N LEU A 57 -13.30 -10.80 -2.21
CA LEU A 57 -12.10 -11.40 -1.61
C LEU A 57 -10.88 -11.30 -2.54
N GLY A 58 -11.06 -11.54 -3.84
CA GLY A 58 -9.98 -11.43 -4.82
C GLY A 58 -9.41 -10.02 -4.90
N TRP A 59 -10.25 -9.02 -5.14
CA TRP A 59 -9.81 -7.62 -5.18
C TRP A 59 -9.43 -7.09 -3.80
N GLY A 60 -10.12 -7.51 -2.75
CA GLY A 60 -9.83 -7.11 -1.37
C GLY A 60 -8.44 -7.54 -0.93
N THR A 61 -8.00 -8.74 -1.34
CA THR A 61 -6.65 -9.23 -1.07
C THR A 61 -5.59 -8.35 -1.73
N GLY A 62 -5.76 -7.98 -3.01
CA GLY A 62 -4.84 -7.08 -3.70
C GLY A 62 -4.78 -5.69 -3.06
N LEU A 63 -5.93 -5.17 -2.62
CA LEU A 63 -6.02 -3.90 -1.91
C LEU A 63 -5.32 -3.97 -0.53
N PHE A 64 -5.47 -5.08 0.18
CA PHE A 64 -4.79 -5.32 1.45
C PHE A 64 -3.26 -5.36 1.30
N PHE A 65 -2.74 -6.06 0.28
CA PHE A 65 -1.30 -6.05 0.01
C PHE A 65 -0.79 -4.67 -0.41
N HIS A 66 -1.56 -3.90 -1.17
CA HIS A 66 -1.20 -2.51 -1.49
C HIS A 66 -1.17 -1.64 -0.23
N TRP A 67 -2.14 -1.80 0.67
CA TRP A 67 -2.15 -1.13 1.97
C TRP A 67 -0.92 -1.50 2.81
N LEU A 68 -0.57 -2.79 2.89
CA LEU A 68 0.63 -3.26 3.59
C LEU A 68 1.91 -2.67 2.97
N GLY A 69 1.99 -2.56 1.65
CA GLY A 69 3.11 -1.94 0.95
C GLY A 69 3.27 -0.45 1.28
N VAL A 70 2.16 0.29 1.35
CA VAL A 70 2.15 1.74 1.55
C VAL A 70 2.29 2.14 3.03
N PHE A 71 1.60 1.42 3.92
CA PHE A 71 1.53 1.74 5.36
C PHE A 71 2.18 0.66 6.23
N GLY A 72 1.98 -0.62 5.88
CA GLY A 72 2.36 -1.77 6.70
C GLY A 72 3.87 -1.92 6.95
N PHE A 73 4.72 -1.74 5.94
CA PHE A 73 6.18 -1.77 6.15
C PHE A 73 6.64 -0.72 7.18
N ASN A 74 6.00 0.44 7.21
CA ASN A 74 6.33 1.49 8.17
C ASN A 74 5.77 1.19 9.57
N LEU A 75 4.60 0.53 9.66
CA LEU A 75 3.94 0.17 10.92
C LEU A 75 4.55 -1.06 11.60
N LEU A 76 5.02 -2.05 10.83
CA LEU A 76 5.62 -3.29 11.34
C LEU A 76 7.08 -3.12 11.77
N GLY A 77 7.61 -1.90 11.77
CA GLY A 77 8.99 -1.62 12.12
C GLY A 77 10.01 -2.01 11.06
N PHE A 78 9.65 -2.74 10.00
CA PHE A 78 10.48 -3.02 8.82
C PHE A 78 10.56 -1.83 7.84
N GLY A 79 10.43 -0.63 8.38
CA GLY A 79 10.56 0.61 7.63
C GLY A 79 12.02 0.99 7.45
N LYS A 80 12.23 2.18 6.89
CA LYS A 80 13.56 2.71 6.62
C LYS A 80 14.44 2.83 7.86
N ASP A 81 13.86 2.95 9.05
CA ASP A 81 14.61 3.00 10.31
C ASP A 81 15.25 1.65 10.66
N TRP A 82 14.56 0.54 10.38
CA TRP A 82 15.15 -0.80 10.51
C TRP A 82 16.20 -1.06 9.44
N GLU A 83 15.94 -0.60 8.21
CA GLU A 83 16.90 -0.71 7.10
C GLU A 83 18.19 0.08 7.41
N ASP A 84 18.06 1.34 7.84
CA ASP A 84 19.18 2.20 8.24
C ASP A 84 19.92 1.63 9.48
N LYS A 85 19.18 1.00 10.42
CA LYS A 85 19.79 0.31 11.58
C LYS A 85 20.60 -0.91 11.15
N LYS A 86 20.08 -1.73 10.23
CA LYS A 86 20.78 -2.91 9.71
C LYS A 86 22.01 -2.54 8.88
N ILE A 87 21.91 -1.50 8.04
CA ILE A 87 23.06 -0.98 7.30
C ILE A 87 24.16 -0.53 8.27
N LYS A 88 23.81 0.20 9.35
CA LYS A 88 24.77 0.59 10.38
C LYS A 88 25.40 -0.59 11.12
N GLU A 89 24.62 -1.62 11.46
CA GLU A 89 25.14 -2.86 12.07
C GLU A 89 26.20 -3.49 11.15
N PHE A 90 25.88 -3.76 9.89
CA PHE A 90 26.84 -4.39 8.96
C PHE A 90 28.08 -3.52 8.68
N MET A 91 27.93 -2.20 8.68
CA MET A 91 29.05 -1.28 8.43
C MET A 91 30.00 -1.17 9.64
N ASN A 92 29.50 -1.39 10.86
CA ASN A 92 30.31 -1.46 12.08
C ASN A 92 30.91 -2.85 12.33
N GLU A 93 30.24 -3.93 11.91
CA GLU A 93 30.78 -5.30 12.00
C GLU A 93 31.95 -5.55 11.01
N ASN A 94 32.04 -4.77 9.93
CA ASN A 94 33.14 -4.84 8.96
C ASN A 94 34.28 -3.86 9.25
N LYS A 95 34.42 -3.40 10.50
CA LYS A 95 35.48 -2.49 10.95
C LYS A 95 36.31 -3.13 12.05
#